data_AF-A0A9P3U6C3-F1
#
_entry.id   AF-A0A9P3U6C3-F1
#
_cell.length_a   1.000
_cell.length_b   1.000
_cell.length_c   1.000
_cell.angle_alpha   90.00
_cell.angle_beta   90.00
_cell.angle_gamma   90.00
#
_symmetry.space_group_name_H-M   'P 1'
#
loop_
_entity.id
_entity.type
_entity.pdbx_description
1 polymer ?
#
loop_
_entity_poly.entity_id
_entity_poly.type
_entity_poly.pdbx_seq_one_letter_code
_entity_poly.pdbx_strand_id
1 'polypeptide(L)'
;LENSGPAAAAAAAAAAAAAAAAAAAIVAALIATPAAQASSFLGSSDPSSSLGPAADMATAAAAAAAVACDSNTCAWHSLALHVLYESLGWLAFLVWSASFYPQAVLNWKRKSVIGLNFDFLVFNLTKHSAYLIFNASMFFSSVVQQQYHAKYGADELIPVSASDVAFSVHAVILTAFTVWQCMVYNRGAQRVSWTCKVISLTVWLFALVTSLNSAFQSDWLGLVTMFNYIQVVMTTIKYIPQAWFNFQRRSTVGWSISNVLMDLTGGLASLLMMFVQSIDQSSFVNFTGNVGKLALSGETIAFDIMFAVQHYILFPHKPPLPISATSAVSSHPSTTAPLEHEGKGGREKEEEGEQPADEFTRLLPSRRSGGLF
;
A
#
# COMPACT_ATOMS: atom_id res chain seq x y z
N LEU A 1 -31.62 -13.73 -13.24
CA LEU A 1 -30.41 -14.36 -12.62
C LEU A 1 -29.77 -13.33 -11.72
N GLU A 2 -30.41 -13.18 -10.56
CA GLU A 2 -30.24 -12.10 -9.60
C GLU A 2 -29.19 -12.43 -8.52
N ASN A 3 -28.51 -11.37 -8.07
CA ASN A 3 -28.08 -11.16 -6.68
C ASN A 3 -26.91 -11.98 -6.08
N SER A 4 -25.75 -12.07 -6.76
CA SER A 4 -24.50 -12.59 -6.17
C SER A 4 -23.42 -11.53 -5.86
N GLY A 5 -23.64 -10.26 -6.22
CA GLY A 5 -22.64 -9.19 -6.14
C GLY A 5 -22.21 -8.75 -4.72
N PRO A 6 -23.12 -8.58 -3.75
CA PRO A 6 -22.78 -8.20 -2.37
C PRO A 6 -22.05 -9.32 -1.63
N ALA A 7 -22.49 -10.57 -1.83
CA ALA A 7 -21.91 -11.75 -1.20
C ALA A 7 -20.49 -12.03 -1.70
N ALA A 8 -20.21 -11.85 -3.00
CA ALA A 8 -18.87 -12.04 -3.56
C ALA A 8 -17.87 -10.95 -3.14
N ALA A 9 -18.32 -9.71 -2.96
CA ALA A 9 -17.47 -8.62 -2.45
C ALA A 9 -17.24 -8.74 -0.93
N ALA A 10 -18.26 -9.15 -0.18
CA ALA A 10 -18.13 -9.52 1.22
C ALA A 10 -17.22 -10.73 1.38
N ALA A 11 -17.27 -11.73 0.48
CA ALA A 11 -16.38 -12.87 0.48
C ALA A 11 -14.93 -12.49 0.16
N ALA A 12 -14.68 -11.53 -0.73
CA ALA A 12 -13.33 -11.03 -1.01
C ALA A 12 -12.77 -10.19 0.15
N ALA A 13 -13.59 -9.33 0.76
CA ALA A 13 -13.22 -8.60 1.97
C ALA A 13 -13.03 -9.53 3.18
N ALA A 14 -13.85 -10.58 3.30
CA ALA A 14 -13.71 -11.63 4.30
C ALA A 14 -12.49 -12.50 4.02
N ALA A 15 -12.13 -12.77 2.75
CA ALA A 15 -10.90 -13.48 2.40
C ALA A 15 -9.66 -12.63 2.70
N ALA A 16 -9.71 -11.31 2.45
CA ALA A 16 -8.63 -10.40 2.83
C ALA A 16 -8.52 -10.21 4.34
N ALA A 17 -9.65 -10.14 5.06
CA ALA A 17 -9.70 -10.12 6.51
C ALA A 17 -9.26 -11.46 7.12
N ALA A 18 -9.62 -12.59 6.50
CA ALA A 18 -9.16 -13.91 6.88
C ALA A 18 -7.68 -14.09 6.56
N ALA A 19 -7.17 -13.48 5.50
CA ALA A 19 -5.74 -13.46 5.20
C ALA A 19 -4.97 -12.58 6.18
N ALA A 20 -5.50 -11.43 6.59
CA ALA A 20 -4.94 -10.61 7.65
C ALA A 20 -5.03 -11.30 9.03
N ALA A 21 -6.10 -12.05 9.29
CA ALA A 21 -6.25 -12.87 10.48
C ALA A 21 -5.34 -14.11 10.44
N ALA A 22 -5.14 -14.73 9.27
CA ALA A 22 -4.19 -15.82 9.07
C ALA A 22 -2.76 -15.32 9.19
N ALA A 23 -2.45 -14.13 8.67
CA ALA A 23 -1.20 -13.43 8.90
C ALA A 23 -0.95 -13.20 10.40
N ALA A 24 -1.95 -12.67 11.11
CA ALA A 24 -1.89 -12.48 12.55
C ALA A 24 -1.77 -13.80 13.31
N ALA A 25 -2.44 -14.87 12.85
CA ALA A 25 -2.36 -16.20 13.44
C ALA A 25 -1.02 -16.89 13.17
N ILE A 26 -0.42 -16.71 11.98
CA ILE A 26 0.92 -17.18 11.63
C ILE A 26 1.94 -16.44 12.49
N VAL A 27 1.84 -15.12 12.60
CA VAL A 27 2.69 -14.31 13.47
C VAL A 27 2.52 -14.76 14.93
N ALA A 28 1.29 -14.95 15.41
CA ALA A 28 1.02 -15.45 16.76
C ALA A 28 1.58 -16.87 16.98
N ALA A 29 1.48 -17.76 15.99
CA ALA A 29 2.04 -19.10 16.05
C ALA A 29 3.58 -19.09 16.06
N LEU A 30 4.21 -18.24 15.25
CA LEU A 30 5.67 -18.04 15.20
C LEU A 30 6.23 -17.35 16.45
N ILE A 31 5.40 -16.56 17.13
CA ILE A 31 5.72 -15.95 18.43
C ILE A 31 5.47 -16.93 19.58
N ALA A 32 4.50 -17.85 19.46
CA ALA A 32 4.12 -18.81 20.51
C ALA A 32 4.97 -20.09 20.52
N THR A 33 5.71 -20.40 19.45
CA THR A 33 6.62 -21.55 19.37
C THR A 33 7.67 -21.66 20.51
N PRO A 34 8.18 -20.57 21.13
CA PRO A 34 9.06 -20.70 22.30
C PRO A 34 8.34 -21.25 23.54
N ALA A 35 7.03 -21.01 23.68
CA ALA A 35 6.27 -21.41 24.87
C ALA A 35 5.97 -22.93 24.90
N ALA A 36 5.82 -23.55 23.73
CA ALA A 36 5.57 -24.99 23.62
C ALA A 36 6.83 -25.84 23.90
N GLN A 37 8.03 -25.31 23.64
CA GLN A 37 9.29 -25.97 24.00
C GLN A 37 9.73 -25.66 25.44
N ALA A 38 9.45 -24.46 25.96
CA ALA A 38 9.76 -24.09 27.34
C ALA A 38 8.83 -24.75 28.40
N SER A 39 7.58 -25.06 28.04
CA SER A 39 6.63 -25.76 28.94
C SER A 39 6.93 -27.25 29.15
N SER A 40 7.89 -27.82 28.42
CA SER A 40 8.45 -29.15 28.73
C SER A 40 9.45 -29.12 29.91
N PHE A 41 9.85 -27.92 30.38
CA PHE A 41 10.87 -27.74 31.43
C PHE A 41 10.38 -27.09 32.73
N LEU A 42 9.17 -26.53 32.78
CA LEU A 42 8.66 -25.89 34.00
C LEU A 42 7.23 -26.37 34.30
N GLY A 43 7.12 -27.13 35.38
CA GLY A 43 5.87 -27.67 35.88
C GLY A 43 4.90 -26.60 36.39
N SER A 44 3.62 -26.90 36.19
CA SER A 44 2.42 -26.49 36.92
C SER A 44 2.48 -25.28 37.86
N SER A 45 1.77 -24.21 37.48
CA SER A 45 1.02 -23.39 38.43
C SER A 45 -0.13 -22.64 37.72
N ASP A 46 -1.32 -22.70 38.33
CA ASP A 46 -2.65 -22.33 37.81
C ASP A 46 -2.85 -20.85 37.41
N PRO A 47 -3.86 -20.54 36.56
CA PRO A 47 -4.15 -19.20 36.08
C PRO A 47 -5.35 -18.54 36.81
N SER A 48 -5.18 -17.29 37.25
CA SER A 48 -6.33 -16.39 37.44
C SER A 48 -5.92 -14.93 37.28
N SER A 49 -6.28 -14.31 36.16
CA SER A 49 -6.89 -12.98 36.12
C SER A 49 -7.15 -12.57 34.67
N SER A 50 -8.39 -12.14 34.45
CA SER A 50 -8.98 -11.71 33.19
C SER A 50 -8.76 -10.21 32.94
N LEU A 51 -8.11 -9.83 31.86
CA LEU A 51 -8.22 -8.51 31.22
C LEU A 51 -8.04 -8.65 29.69
N GLY A 52 -8.63 -7.73 28.92
CA GLY A 52 -9.09 -7.98 27.55
C GLY A 52 -8.03 -8.02 26.42
N PRO A 53 -8.26 -8.80 25.35
CA PRO A 53 -7.24 -9.28 24.41
C PRO A 53 -6.63 -8.24 23.44
N ALA A 54 -7.13 -7.00 23.37
CA ALA A 54 -6.67 -6.02 22.38
C ALA A 54 -5.66 -5.00 22.93
N ALA A 55 -5.72 -4.67 24.23
CA ALA A 55 -4.78 -3.76 24.88
C ALA A 55 -3.47 -4.46 25.25
N ASP A 56 -3.54 -5.77 25.50
CA ASP A 56 -2.38 -6.59 25.89
C ASP A 56 -1.41 -6.82 24.72
N MET A 57 -1.87 -6.90 23.48
CA MET A 57 -0.96 -7.04 22.33
C MET A 57 -0.10 -5.81 22.08
N ALA A 58 -0.69 -4.60 22.19
CA ALA A 58 0.05 -3.36 21.98
C ALA A 58 1.06 -3.11 23.12
N THR A 59 0.67 -3.45 24.35
CA THR A 59 1.50 -3.29 25.54
C THR A 59 2.61 -4.35 25.59
N ALA A 60 2.32 -5.60 25.20
CA ALA A 60 3.31 -6.65 25.05
C ALA A 60 4.28 -6.39 23.89
N ALA A 61 3.79 -5.84 22.76
CA ALA A 61 4.66 -5.42 21.66
C ALA A 61 5.57 -4.25 22.05
N ALA A 62 5.06 -3.29 22.84
CA ALA A 62 5.85 -2.19 23.38
C ALA A 62 6.88 -2.66 24.42
N ALA A 63 6.52 -3.60 25.30
CA ALA A 63 7.43 -4.20 26.27
C ALA A 63 8.49 -5.08 25.60
N ALA A 64 8.12 -5.87 24.58
CA ALA A 64 9.04 -6.65 23.77
C ALA A 64 9.97 -5.75 22.94
N ALA A 65 9.47 -4.62 22.42
CA ALA A 65 10.29 -3.62 21.75
C ALA A 65 11.26 -2.91 22.73
N ALA A 66 10.87 -2.68 23.98
CA ALA A 66 11.74 -2.12 25.01
C ALA A 66 12.84 -3.10 25.45
N VAL A 67 12.53 -4.39 25.60
CA VAL A 67 13.51 -5.44 25.90
C VAL A 67 14.42 -5.75 24.71
N ALA A 68 13.91 -5.65 23.48
CA ALA A 68 14.73 -5.71 22.26
C ALA A 68 15.66 -4.49 22.11
N CYS A 69 15.26 -3.32 22.62
CA CYS A 69 16.09 -2.11 22.64
C CYS A 69 17.34 -2.30 23.52
N ASP A 70 17.19 -2.94 24.69
CA ASP A 70 18.29 -3.15 25.63
C ASP A 70 19.31 -4.21 25.13
N SER A 71 18.86 -5.18 24.34
CA SER A 71 19.73 -6.19 23.71
C SER A 71 20.38 -5.71 22.40
N ASN A 72 19.71 -4.85 21.63
CA ASN A 72 20.26 -4.32 20.38
C ASN A 72 21.37 -3.28 20.61
N THR A 73 21.34 -2.47 21.66
CA THR A 73 22.39 -1.44 21.89
C THR A 73 23.80 -2.02 22.09
N CYS A 74 23.91 -3.24 22.66
CA CYS A 74 25.19 -3.94 22.83
C CYS A 74 25.80 -4.48 21.52
N ALA A 75 25.00 -4.56 20.44
CA ALA A 75 25.43 -5.15 19.17
C ALA A 75 25.96 -4.12 18.15
N TRP A 76 25.86 -2.81 18.45
CA TRP A 76 26.39 -1.73 17.61
C TRP A 76 27.81 -1.34 18.03
N HIS A 77 28.69 -1.12 17.06
CA HIS A 77 30.06 -0.67 17.34
C HIS A 77 30.13 0.84 17.64
N SER A 78 29.24 1.64 17.05
CA SER A 78 29.20 3.09 17.21
C SER A 78 27.83 3.59 17.67
N LEU A 79 27.79 4.23 18.84
CA LEU A 79 26.58 4.87 19.35
C LEU A 79 26.02 5.93 18.39
N ALA A 80 26.91 6.69 17.71
CA ALA A 80 26.48 7.71 16.77
C ALA A 80 25.78 7.10 15.54
N LEU A 81 26.28 5.96 15.03
CA LEU A 81 25.65 5.26 13.91
C LEU A 81 24.34 4.61 14.35
N HIS A 82 24.27 4.05 15.55
CA HIS A 82 23.03 3.51 16.11
C HIS A 82 21.93 4.58 16.23
N VAL A 83 22.25 5.74 16.81
CA VAL A 83 21.30 6.86 16.93
C VAL A 83 20.85 7.37 15.55
N LEU A 84 21.77 7.46 14.59
CA LEU A 84 21.44 7.85 13.22
C LEU A 84 20.51 6.82 12.54
N TYR A 85 20.80 5.53 12.69
CA TYR A 85 19.99 4.42 12.20
C TYR A 85 18.56 4.52 12.74
N GLU A 86 18.40 4.63 14.06
CA GLU A 86 17.08 4.76 14.69
C GLU A 86 16.35 6.03 14.21
N SER A 87 17.05 7.16 14.14
CA SER A 87 16.46 8.43 13.70
C SER A 87 15.94 8.35 12.26
N LEU A 88 16.69 7.74 11.35
CA LEU A 88 16.28 7.52 9.96
C LEU A 88 15.07 6.58 9.86
N GLY A 89 15.07 5.50 10.66
CA GLY A 89 13.95 4.56 10.72
C GLY A 89 12.65 5.22 11.20
N TRP A 90 12.72 5.99 12.29
CA TRP A 90 11.55 6.71 12.80
C TRP A 90 11.11 7.85 11.88
N LEU A 91 12.03 8.51 11.19
CA LEU A 91 11.68 9.47 10.14
C LEU A 91 10.91 8.79 8.99
N ALA A 92 11.41 7.65 8.49
CA ALA A 92 10.73 6.88 7.45
C ALA A 92 9.33 6.44 7.91
N PHE A 93 9.21 5.93 9.13
CA PHE A 93 7.92 5.61 9.75
C PHE A 93 6.97 6.81 9.75
N LEU A 94 7.40 7.98 10.24
CA LEU A 94 6.54 9.15 10.38
C LEU A 94 6.05 9.68 9.03
N VAL A 95 6.97 9.81 8.06
CA VAL A 95 6.66 10.35 6.74
C VAL A 95 5.74 9.40 5.97
N TRP A 96 6.05 8.10 5.95
CA TRP A 96 5.18 7.14 5.29
C TRP A 96 3.83 7.01 5.99
N SER A 97 3.78 7.01 7.32
CA SER A 97 2.51 6.92 8.07
C SER A 97 1.61 8.13 7.80
N ALA A 98 2.18 9.34 7.78
CA ALA A 98 1.43 10.55 7.47
C ALA A 98 0.71 10.47 6.10
N SER A 99 1.28 9.74 5.13
CA SER A 99 0.70 9.58 3.79
C SER A 99 -0.63 8.82 3.75
N PHE A 100 -0.97 8.02 4.78
CA PHE A 100 -2.22 7.24 4.83
C PHE A 100 -3.43 8.07 5.23
N TYR A 101 -3.22 9.11 6.04
CA TYR A 101 -4.30 9.90 6.65
C TYR A 101 -5.14 10.72 5.67
N PRO A 102 -4.59 11.36 4.62
CA PRO A 102 -5.37 12.17 3.70
C PRO A 102 -6.58 11.44 3.12
N GLN A 103 -6.41 10.17 2.69
CA GLN A 103 -7.50 9.37 2.13
C GLN A 103 -8.55 9.02 3.20
N ALA A 104 -8.10 8.59 4.38
CA ALA A 104 -8.99 8.23 5.49
C ALA A 104 -9.85 9.44 5.94
N VAL A 105 -9.23 10.62 6.04
CA VAL A 105 -9.91 11.87 6.39
C VAL A 105 -10.86 12.33 5.29
N LEU A 106 -10.47 12.20 4.02
CA LEU A 106 -11.33 12.57 2.89
C LEU A 106 -12.61 11.72 2.85
N ASN A 107 -12.47 10.41 3.02
CA ASN A 107 -13.60 9.49 3.11
C ASN A 107 -14.52 9.85 4.30
N TRP A 108 -13.92 10.19 5.45
CA TRP A 108 -14.67 10.61 6.63
C TRP A 108 -15.45 11.90 6.41
N LYS A 109 -14.87 12.90 5.75
CA LYS A 109 -15.51 14.19 5.45
C LYS A 109 -16.62 14.05 4.42
N ARG A 110 -16.39 13.28 3.34
CA ARG A 110 -17.36 13.11 2.24
C ARG A 110 -18.46 12.10 2.55
N LYS A 111 -18.27 11.22 3.53
CA LYS A 111 -19.12 10.04 3.79
C LYS A 111 -19.37 9.21 2.53
N SER A 112 -18.38 9.23 1.63
CA SER A 112 -18.40 8.55 0.33
C SER A 112 -16.99 8.15 -0.04
N VAL A 113 -16.85 6.95 -0.60
CA VAL A 113 -15.61 6.41 -1.14
C VAL A 113 -15.61 6.43 -2.68
N ILE A 114 -16.55 7.15 -3.31
CA ILE A 114 -16.62 7.26 -4.76
C ILE A 114 -15.35 7.97 -5.27
N GLY A 115 -14.54 7.21 -6.02
CA GLY A 115 -13.28 7.64 -6.63
C GLY A 115 -12.07 6.89 -6.06
N LEU A 116 -12.24 6.15 -4.96
CA LEU A 116 -11.22 5.26 -4.43
C LEU A 116 -11.22 3.93 -5.18
N ASN A 117 -10.11 3.58 -5.82
CA ASN A 117 -9.98 2.30 -6.51
C ASN A 117 -9.91 1.15 -5.49
N PHE A 118 -10.90 0.24 -5.52
CA PHE A 118 -10.96 -0.90 -4.61
C PHE A 118 -9.86 -1.93 -4.85
N ASP A 119 -9.39 -2.08 -6.09
CA ASP A 119 -8.28 -2.99 -6.41
C ASP A 119 -6.99 -2.50 -5.73
N PHE A 120 -6.75 -1.19 -5.78
CA PHE A 120 -5.62 -0.56 -5.10
C PHE A 120 -5.66 -0.83 -3.59
N LEU A 121 -6.85 -0.78 -2.99
CA LEU A 121 -7.01 -1.05 -1.56
C LEU A 121 -6.70 -2.51 -1.20
N VAL A 122 -7.18 -3.47 -2.01
CA VAL A 122 -6.90 -4.90 -1.83
C VAL A 122 -5.42 -5.23 -2.00
N PHE A 123 -4.77 -4.66 -3.03
CA PHE A 123 -3.33 -4.86 -3.24
C PHE A 123 -2.49 -4.25 -2.13
N ASN A 124 -2.82 -3.04 -1.65
CA ASN A 124 -2.12 -2.45 -0.51
C ASN A 124 -2.32 -3.27 0.76
N LEU A 125 -3.53 -3.76 1.03
CA LEU A 125 -3.77 -4.61 2.19
C LEU A 125 -2.92 -5.87 2.12
N THR A 126 -2.90 -6.55 0.97
CA THR A 126 -2.08 -7.75 0.77
C THR A 126 -0.58 -7.45 0.95
N LYS A 127 -0.10 -6.36 0.35
CA LYS A 127 1.28 -5.90 0.47
C LYS A 127 1.66 -5.64 1.93
N HIS A 128 0.89 -4.82 2.63
CA HIS A 128 1.19 -4.41 4.01
C HIS A 128 1.06 -5.58 4.99
N SER A 129 0.09 -6.48 4.78
CA SER A 129 -0.01 -7.70 5.58
C SER A 129 1.21 -8.60 5.38
N ALA A 130 1.65 -8.84 4.14
CA ALA A 130 2.87 -9.62 3.88
C ALA A 130 4.11 -8.98 4.52
N TYR A 131 4.24 -7.65 4.42
CA TYR A 131 5.33 -6.92 5.04
C TYR A 131 5.31 -7.01 6.57
N LEU A 132 4.11 -6.92 7.18
CA LEU A 132 3.94 -7.09 8.62
C LEU A 132 4.31 -8.50 9.08
N ILE A 133 3.89 -9.54 8.35
CA ILE A 133 4.28 -10.92 8.68
C ILE A 133 5.80 -11.04 8.67
N PHE A 134 6.45 -10.50 7.64
CA PHE A 134 7.91 -10.53 7.56
C PHE A 134 8.56 -9.81 8.75
N ASN A 135 8.23 -8.53 8.96
CA ASN A 135 8.88 -7.73 10.00
C ASN A 135 8.60 -8.27 11.39
N ALA A 136 7.35 -8.61 11.71
CA ALA A 136 7.00 -9.13 13.03
C ALA A 136 7.66 -10.49 13.30
N SER A 137 7.69 -11.39 12.31
CA SER A 137 8.30 -12.71 12.50
C SER A 137 9.81 -12.61 12.65
N MET A 138 10.47 -11.81 11.80
CA MET A 138 11.93 -11.59 11.85
C MET A 138 12.35 -10.87 13.15
N PHE A 139 11.51 -9.95 13.65
CA PHE A 139 11.81 -9.15 14.84
C PHE A 139 11.49 -9.86 16.17
N PHE A 140 10.42 -10.65 16.25
CA PHE A 140 9.98 -11.28 17.51
C PHE A 140 10.29 -12.79 17.62
N SER A 141 10.40 -13.52 16.51
CA SER A 141 10.57 -14.97 16.57
C SER A 141 12.04 -15.36 16.71
N SER A 142 12.39 -15.91 17.87
CA SER A 142 13.74 -16.43 18.13
C SER A 142 14.12 -17.55 17.16
N VAL A 143 13.16 -18.37 16.72
CA VAL A 143 13.40 -19.45 15.75
C VAL A 143 13.85 -18.89 14.40
N VAL A 144 13.17 -17.84 13.92
CA VAL A 144 13.52 -17.18 12.65
C VAL A 144 14.88 -16.49 12.76
N GLN A 145 15.15 -15.83 13.88
CA GLN A 145 16.44 -15.18 14.16
C GLN A 145 17.59 -16.20 14.22
N GLN A 146 17.40 -17.34 14.89
CA GLN A 146 18.39 -18.41 14.92
C GLN A 146 18.70 -18.96 13.53
N GLN A 147 17.67 -19.18 12.70
CA GLN A 147 17.86 -19.62 11.32
C GLN A 147 18.57 -18.57 10.46
N TYR A 148 18.32 -17.28 10.72
CA TYR A 148 19.02 -16.19 10.06
C TYR A 148 20.50 -16.18 10.42
N HIS A 149 20.84 -16.25 11.70
CA HIS A 149 22.22 -16.31 12.16
C HIS A 149 22.94 -17.58 11.67
N ALA A 150 22.23 -18.71 11.58
CA ALA A 150 22.79 -19.93 11.00
C ALA A 150 23.11 -19.78 9.50
N LYS A 151 22.36 -18.96 8.77
CA LYS A 151 22.55 -18.73 7.34
C LYS A 151 23.59 -17.66 7.03
N TYR A 152 23.61 -16.57 7.79
CA TYR A 152 24.37 -15.36 7.45
C TYR A 152 25.53 -15.06 8.41
N GLY A 153 25.53 -15.63 9.62
CA GLY A 153 26.57 -15.43 10.63
C GLY A 153 25.99 -15.07 12.00
N ALA A 154 26.63 -15.54 13.08
CA ALA A 154 26.19 -15.28 14.45
C ALA A 154 26.37 -13.80 14.85
N ASP A 155 27.38 -13.13 14.30
CA ASP A 155 27.69 -11.73 14.60
C ASP A 155 26.85 -10.74 13.78
N GLU A 156 26.05 -11.21 12.83
CA GLU A 156 25.27 -10.36 11.93
C GLU A 156 24.00 -9.85 12.61
N LEU A 157 23.80 -8.54 12.58
CA LEU A 157 22.56 -7.91 13.07
C LEU A 157 21.33 -8.40 12.31
N ILE A 158 20.22 -8.57 13.03
CA ILE A 158 18.90 -8.83 12.45
C ILE A 158 18.52 -7.64 11.54
N PRO A 159 18.10 -7.87 10.28
CA PRO A 159 17.99 -6.81 9.29
C PRO A 159 16.62 -6.11 9.32
N VAL A 160 15.97 -6.07 10.49
CA VAL A 160 14.65 -5.48 10.72
C VAL A 160 14.70 -4.63 11.99
N SER A 161 14.28 -3.37 11.90
CA SER A 161 14.18 -2.44 13.03
C SER A 161 12.78 -2.43 13.66
N ALA A 162 12.69 -1.85 14.87
CA ALA A 162 11.40 -1.60 15.51
C ALA A 162 10.52 -0.63 14.68
N SER A 163 11.13 0.34 13.99
CA SER A 163 10.42 1.26 13.10
C SER A 163 9.79 0.57 11.89
N ASP A 164 10.40 -0.49 11.35
CA ASP A 164 9.80 -1.30 10.27
C ASP A 164 8.53 -2.03 10.74
N VAL A 165 8.59 -2.62 11.94
CA VAL A 165 7.44 -3.26 12.59
C VAL A 165 6.34 -2.23 12.83
N ALA A 166 6.67 -1.09 13.46
CA ALA A 166 5.72 -0.02 13.72
C ALA A 166 5.02 0.47 12.44
N PHE A 167 5.80 0.69 11.37
CA PHE A 167 5.26 1.11 10.08
C PHE A 167 4.32 0.07 9.47
N SER A 168 4.73 -1.19 9.44
CA SER A 168 3.91 -2.25 8.85
C SER A 168 2.61 -2.51 9.64
N VAL A 169 2.64 -2.44 10.97
CA VAL A 169 1.44 -2.47 11.82
C VAL A 169 0.52 -1.29 11.49
N HIS A 170 1.06 -0.07 11.49
CA HIS A 170 0.30 1.14 11.20
C HIS A 170 -0.37 1.08 9.83
N ALA A 171 0.38 0.67 8.80
CA ALA A 171 -0.11 0.57 7.44
C ALA A 171 -1.25 -0.45 7.31
N VAL A 172 -1.16 -1.61 7.97
CA VAL A 172 -2.26 -2.60 7.99
C VAL A 172 -3.49 -2.03 8.67
N ILE A 173 -3.34 -1.38 9.83
CA ILE A 173 -4.47 -0.80 10.58
C ILE A 173 -5.18 0.28 9.75
N LEU A 174 -4.45 1.24 9.18
CA LEU A 174 -5.04 2.32 8.39
C LEU A 174 -5.65 1.83 7.08
N THR A 175 -5.05 0.81 6.46
CA THR A 175 -5.62 0.19 5.26
C THR A 175 -6.91 -0.57 5.62
N ALA A 176 -6.92 -1.34 6.71
CA ALA A 176 -8.11 -2.02 7.20
C ALA A 176 -9.23 -1.03 7.60
N PHE A 177 -8.86 0.08 8.22
CA PHE A 177 -9.80 1.18 8.50
C PHE A 177 -10.41 1.74 7.22
N THR A 178 -9.61 1.91 6.16
CA THR A 178 -10.10 2.37 4.86
C THR A 178 -10.99 1.32 4.19
N VAL A 179 -10.70 0.02 4.34
CA VAL A 179 -11.59 -1.07 3.90
C VAL A 179 -12.92 -1.01 4.63
N TRP A 180 -12.90 -0.82 5.95
CA TRP A 180 -14.12 -0.62 6.73
C TRP A 180 -14.92 0.60 6.23
N GLN A 181 -14.28 1.73 5.93
CA GLN A 181 -14.95 2.88 5.33
C GLN A 181 -15.63 2.52 3.99
N CYS A 182 -15.02 1.66 3.17
CA CYS A 182 -15.62 1.19 1.91
C CYS A 182 -16.84 0.27 2.10
N MET A 183 -17.00 -0.31 3.28
CA MET A 183 -18.17 -1.12 3.64
C MET A 183 -19.32 -0.26 4.16
N VAL A 184 -19.01 0.84 4.86
CA VAL A 184 -20.01 1.69 5.53
C VAL A 184 -20.47 2.87 4.66
N TYR A 185 -19.57 3.49 3.90
CA TYR A 185 -19.87 4.70 3.14
C TYR A 185 -20.39 4.42 1.73
N ASN A 186 -21.01 5.44 1.11
CA ASN A 186 -21.52 5.31 -0.26
C ASN A 186 -20.37 5.04 -1.24
N ARG A 187 -20.43 3.88 -1.90
CA ARG A 187 -19.47 3.38 -2.90
C ARG A 187 -20.00 3.35 -4.33
N GLY A 188 -21.26 3.74 -4.55
CA GLY A 188 -21.92 3.61 -5.85
C GLY A 188 -21.83 2.18 -6.41
N ALA A 189 -21.52 2.07 -7.70
CA ALA A 189 -21.38 0.79 -8.40
C ALA A 189 -19.94 0.22 -8.39
N GLN A 190 -19.01 0.80 -7.63
CA GLN A 190 -17.60 0.38 -7.63
C GLN A 190 -17.45 -1.01 -7.01
N ARG A 191 -16.68 -1.88 -7.67
CA ARG A 191 -16.44 -3.26 -7.28
C ARG A 191 -14.97 -3.61 -7.50
N VAL A 192 -14.47 -4.56 -6.71
CA VAL A 192 -13.16 -5.17 -6.96
C VAL A 192 -13.22 -5.92 -8.29
N SER A 193 -12.25 -5.66 -9.16
CA SER A 193 -12.16 -6.30 -10.48
C SER A 193 -11.91 -7.79 -10.36
N TRP A 194 -12.27 -8.53 -11.41
CA TRP A 194 -11.97 -9.96 -11.49
C TRP A 194 -10.46 -10.22 -11.45
N THR A 195 -9.67 -9.41 -12.16
CA THR A 195 -8.20 -9.50 -12.19
C THR A 195 -7.61 -9.35 -10.79
N CYS A 196 -8.05 -8.35 -10.02
CA CYS A 196 -7.58 -8.16 -8.66
C CYS A 196 -7.90 -9.35 -7.75
N LYS A 197 -9.12 -9.91 -7.86
CA LYS A 197 -9.50 -11.11 -7.11
C LYS A 197 -8.62 -12.31 -7.44
N VAL A 198 -8.37 -12.57 -8.73
CA VAL A 198 -7.54 -13.70 -9.18
C VAL A 198 -6.09 -13.54 -8.70
N ILE A 199 -5.50 -12.35 -8.86
CA ILE A 199 -4.13 -12.07 -8.39
C ILE A 199 -4.04 -12.28 -6.89
N SER A 200 -4.96 -11.66 -6.13
CA SER A 200 -4.94 -11.75 -4.66
C SER A 200 -5.14 -13.19 -4.18
N LEU A 201 -6.09 -13.92 -4.77
CA LEU A 201 -6.32 -15.33 -4.44
C LEU A 201 -5.08 -16.17 -4.73
N THR A 202 -4.44 -15.98 -5.88
CA THR A 202 -3.24 -16.72 -6.28
C THR A 202 -2.10 -16.49 -5.28
N VAL A 203 -1.86 -15.24 -4.88
CA VAL A 203 -0.81 -14.89 -3.92
C VAL A 203 -1.07 -15.52 -2.56
N TRP A 204 -2.30 -15.45 -2.05
CA TRP A 204 -2.64 -16.02 -0.74
C TRP A 204 -2.69 -17.55 -0.75
N LEU A 205 -3.08 -18.19 -1.85
CA LEU A 205 -2.96 -19.64 -2.02
C LEU A 205 -1.49 -20.08 -2.06
N PHE A 206 -0.65 -19.37 -2.80
CA PHE A 206 0.79 -19.63 -2.83
C PHE A 206 1.42 -19.48 -1.44
N ALA A 207 1.06 -18.41 -0.71
CA ALA A 207 1.49 -18.21 0.66
C ALA A 207 1.04 -19.35 1.58
N LEU A 208 -0.23 -19.80 1.49
CA LEU A 208 -0.75 -20.92 2.27
C LEU A 208 0.01 -22.22 2.00
N VAL A 209 0.20 -22.58 0.73
CA VAL A 209 0.94 -23.81 0.36
C VAL A 209 2.38 -23.74 0.88
N THR A 210 3.03 -22.58 0.75
CA THR A 210 4.39 -22.37 1.26
C THR A 210 4.43 -22.46 2.79
N SER A 211 3.45 -21.88 3.50
CA SER A 211 3.34 -21.98 4.97
C SER A 211 3.20 -23.42 5.43
N LEU A 212 2.36 -24.22 4.75
CA LEU A 212 2.20 -25.64 5.05
C LEU A 212 3.52 -26.39 4.82
N ASN A 213 4.18 -26.17 3.68
CA ASN A 213 5.46 -26.80 3.37
C ASN A 213 6.56 -26.43 4.39
N SER A 214 6.67 -25.16 4.77
CA SER A 214 7.62 -24.69 5.78
C SER A 214 7.34 -25.27 7.16
N ALA A 215 6.08 -25.52 7.51
CA ALA A 215 5.74 -26.21 8.76
C ALA A 215 6.25 -27.66 8.76
N PHE A 216 6.24 -28.35 7.62
CA PHE A 216 6.79 -29.71 7.51
C PHE A 216 8.32 -29.73 7.50
N GLN A 217 8.96 -28.79 6.81
CA GLN A 217 10.42 -28.73 6.65
C GLN A 217 11.13 -27.94 7.76
N SER A 218 10.36 -27.29 8.65
CA SER A 218 10.86 -26.34 9.66
C SER A 218 11.68 -25.17 9.06
N ASP A 219 11.44 -24.79 7.80
CA ASP A 219 12.09 -23.65 7.13
C ASP A 219 11.25 -22.36 7.32
N TRP A 220 11.37 -21.76 8.49
CA TRP A 220 10.62 -20.57 8.88
C TRP A 220 11.22 -19.29 8.28
N LEU A 221 12.55 -19.22 8.18
CA LEU A 221 13.24 -18.10 7.53
C LEU A 221 12.87 -18.03 6.04
N GLY A 222 12.83 -19.16 5.34
CA GLY A 222 12.38 -19.22 3.94
C GLY A 222 10.95 -18.73 3.77
N LEU A 223 10.04 -19.15 4.66
CA LEU A 223 8.64 -18.69 4.67
C LEU A 223 8.54 -17.17 4.84
N VAL A 224 9.21 -16.64 5.85
CA VAL A 224 9.20 -15.22 6.18
C VAL A 224 9.82 -14.39 5.05
N THR A 225 10.90 -14.88 4.44
CA THR A 225 11.53 -14.27 3.25
C THR A 225 10.59 -14.27 2.05
N MET A 226 9.75 -15.31 1.87
CA MET A 226 8.74 -15.34 0.81
C MET A 226 7.71 -14.22 0.96
N PHE A 227 7.24 -13.92 2.18
CA PHE A 227 6.36 -12.78 2.43
C PHE A 227 7.04 -11.44 2.14
N ASN A 228 8.34 -11.32 2.39
CA ASN A 228 9.14 -10.17 2.01
C ASN A 228 9.21 -9.97 0.48
N TYR A 229 9.20 -11.04 -0.32
CA TYR A 229 9.10 -10.94 -1.77
C TYR A 229 7.70 -10.60 -2.27
N ILE A 230 6.64 -11.13 -1.65
CA ILE A 230 5.24 -10.81 -2.03
C ILE A 230 5.02 -9.30 -2.03
N GLN A 231 5.48 -8.58 -0.99
CA GLN A 231 5.28 -7.13 -0.93
C GLN A 231 5.99 -6.36 -2.05
N VAL A 232 7.15 -6.82 -2.51
CA VAL A 232 7.93 -6.21 -3.59
C VAL A 232 7.15 -6.37 -4.90
N VAL A 233 6.73 -7.61 -5.19
CA VAL A 233 5.92 -7.91 -6.39
C VAL A 233 4.62 -7.09 -6.42
N MET A 234 3.93 -6.98 -5.27
CA MET A 234 2.71 -6.17 -5.18
C MET A 234 2.96 -4.67 -5.43
N THR A 235 4.13 -4.16 -5.04
CA THR A 235 4.51 -2.76 -5.28
C THR A 235 4.74 -2.51 -6.77
N THR A 236 5.48 -3.39 -7.43
CA THR A 236 5.71 -3.34 -8.88
C THR A 236 4.41 -3.39 -9.68
N ILE A 237 3.49 -4.31 -9.35
CA ILE A 237 2.19 -4.45 -10.01
C ILE A 237 1.36 -3.15 -9.91
N LYS A 238 1.52 -2.38 -8.83
CA LYS A 238 0.82 -1.12 -8.59
C LYS A 238 1.42 0.05 -9.39
N TYR A 239 2.75 0.18 -9.39
CA TYR A 239 3.40 1.37 -9.96
C TYR A 239 3.50 1.34 -11.48
N ILE A 240 3.70 0.17 -12.11
CA ILE A 240 3.83 0.06 -13.57
C ILE A 240 2.57 0.58 -14.30
N PRO A 241 1.34 0.13 -13.98
CA PRO A 241 0.15 0.62 -14.68
C PRO A 241 -0.05 2.13 -14.51
N GLN A 242 0.27 2.67 -13.33
CA GLN A 242 0.15 4.10 -13.06
C GLN A 242 1.14 4.92 -13.90
N ALA A 243 2.39 4.47 -14.01
CA ALA A 243 3.40 5.11 -14.85
C ALA A 243 3.01 5.12 -16.33
N TRP A 244 2.51 3.98 -16.82
CA TRP A 244 2.00 3.86 -18.18
C TRP A 244 0.79 4.76 -18.43
N PHE A 245 -0.15 4.80 -17.48
CA PHE A 245 -1.37 5.58 -17.61
C PHE A 245 -1.11 7.09 -17.65
N ASN A 246 -0.18 7.59 -16.84
CA ASN A 246 0.28 8.98 -16.91
C ASN A 246 0.88 9.30 -18.28
N PHE A 247 1.71 8.39 -18.81
CA PHE A 247 2.31 8.55 -20.13
C PHE A 247 1.26 8.58 -21.25
N GLN A 248 0.28 7.68 -21.21
CA GLN A 248 -0.78 7.59 -22.21
C GLN A 248 -1.67 8.83 -22.22
N ARG A 249 -2.04 9.37 -21.04
CA ARG A 249 -2.88 10.56 -20.94
C ARG A 249 -2.13 11.88 -21.13
N ARG A 250 -0.79 11.86 -21.11
CA ARG A 250 0.06 13.05 -21.15
C ARG A 250 -0.30 14.08 -20.07
N SER A 251 -0.78 13.61 -18.92
CA SER A 251 -1.24 14.44 -17.80
C SER A 251 -1.11 13.69 -16.49
N THR A 252 -0.63 14.40 -15.47
CA THR A 252 -0.56 13.94 -14.07
C THR A 252 -1.62 14.61 -13.19
N VAL A 253 -2.56 15.35 -13.79
CA VAL A 253 -3.66 16.02 -13.08
C VAL A 253 -4.59 14.96 -12.46
N GLY A 254 -4.90 15.14 -11.18
CA GLY A 254 -5.76 14.23 -10.41
C GLY A 254 -5.02 13.38 -9.37
N TRP A 255 -3.70 13.52 -9.24
CA TRP A 255 -2.90 12.87 -8.19
C TRP A 255 -2.02 13.87 -7.43
N SER A 256 -1.96 13.72 -6.10
CA SER A 256 -1.06 14.47 -5.21
C SER A 256 0.40 14.07 -5.43
N ILE A 257 1.17 14.96 -6.09
CA ILE A 257 2.62 14.83 -6.20
C ILE A 257 3.31 14.88 -4.82
N SER A 258 2.71 15.57 -3.85
CA SER A 258 3.24 15.62 -2.49
C SER A 258 3.32 14.23 -1.85
N ASN A 259 2.39 13.33 -2.17
CA ASN A 259 2.47 11.95 -1.67
C ASN A 259 3.66 11.19 -2.25
N VAL A 260 3.96 11.41 -3.54
CA VAL A 260 5.13 10.83 -4.23
C VAL A 260 6.42 11.36 -3.61
N LEU A 261 6.52 12.66 -3.32
CA LEU A 261 7.71 13.23 -2.70
C LEU A 261 7.92 12.76 -1.25
N MET A 262 6.83 12.54 -0.51
CA MET A 262 6.89 11.91 0.82
C MET A 262 7.30 10.44 0.74
N ASP A 263 6.79 9.68 -0.22
CA ASP A 263 7.18 8.28 -0.46
C ASP A 263 8.68 8.19 -0.80
N LEU A 264 9.19 9.11 -1.65
CA LEU A 264 10.61 9.23 -1.99
C LEU A 264 11.47 9.52 -0.74
N THR A 265 11.01 10.42 0.12
CA THR A 265 11.73 10.76 1.36
C THR A 265 11.81 9.55 2.29
N GLY A 266 10.71 8.80 2.45
CA GLY A 266 10.70 7.57 3.23
C GLY A 266 11.60 6.48 2.62
N GLY A 267 11.56 6.31 1.30
CA GLY A 267 12.39 5.36 0.56
C GLY A 267 13.89 5.65 0.70
N LEU A 268 14.29 6.93 0.60
CA LEU A 268 15.66 7.39 0.81
C LEU A 268 16.10 7.19 2.26
N ALA A 269 15.28 7.56 3.24
CA ALA A 269 15.60 7.36 4.65
C ALA A 269 15.79 5.87 4.99
N SER A 270 14.91 4.99 4.49
CA SER A 270 15.02 3.54 4.64
C SER A 270 16.28 2.97 3.99
N LEU A 271 16.66 3.45 2.79
CA LEU A 271 17.89 3.01 2.12
C LEU A 271 19.15 3.48 2.87
N LEU A 272 19.18 4.75 3.30
CA LEU A 272 20.28 5.29 4.10
C LEU A 272 20.45 4.53 5.42
N MET A 273 19.35 4.10 6.03
CA MET A 273 19.37 3.30 7.24
C MET A 273 20.11 1.96 7.01
N MET A 274 19.88 1.27 5.88
CA MET A 274 20.61 0.04 5.53
C MET A 274 22.11 0.31 5.29
N PHE A 275 22.46 1.46 4.70
CA PHE A 275 23.86 1.86 4.55
C PHE A 275 24.53 2.11 5.91
N VAL A 276 23.87 2.81 6.83
CA VAL A 276 24.41 3.08 8.18
C VAL A 276 24.70 1.77 8.92
N GLN A 277 23.77 0.80 8.88
CA GLN A 277 23.98 -0.52 9.46
C GLN A 277 25.18 -1.24 8.81
N SER A 278 25.33 -1.14 7.49
CA SER A 278 26.45 -1.77 6.79
C SER A 278 27.80 -1.18 7.15
N ILE A 279 27.85 0.14 7.37
CA ILE A 279 29.06 0.85 7.81
C ILE A 279 29.46 0.42 9.23
N ASP A 280 28.50 0.34 10.15
CA ASP A 280 28.76 -0.07 11.53
C ASP A 280 29.29 -1.51 11.61
N GLN A 281 28.65 -2.42 10.87
CA GLN A 281 28.97 -3.85 10.89
C GLN A 281 30.13 -4.23 9.97
N SER A 282 30.63 -3.29 9.15
CA SER A 282 31.61 -3.58 8.08
C SER A 282 31.18 -4.76 7.17
N SER A 283 29.87 -4.93 7.01
CA SER A 283 29.23 -6.07 6.32
C SER A 283 28.05 -5.58 5.49
N PHE A 284 27.90 -6.13 4.28
CA PHE A 284 26.75 -5.86 3.40
C PHE A 284 25.64 -6.92 3.55
N VAL A 285 25.76 -7.81 4.54
CA VAL A 285 24.80 -8.90 4.74
C VAL A 285 23.39 -8.38 4.94
N ASN A 286 23.17 -7.25 5.62
CA ASN A 286 21.82 -6.69 5.79
C ASN A 286 21.08 -6.43 4.46
N PHE A 287 21.79 -6.13 3.37
CA PHE A 287 21.20 -5.93 2.05
C PHE A 287 20.69 -7.25 1.47
N THR A 288 21.42 -8.33 1.67
CA THR A 288 21.02 -9.68 1.26
C THR A 288 20.09 -10.37 2.27
N GLY A 289 20.13 -9.96 3.53
CA GLY A 289 19.32 -10.44 4.62
C GLY A 289 17.90 -9.87 4.58
N ASN A 290 17.74 -8.67 4.02
CA ASN A 290 16.45 -8.04 3.78
C ASN A 290 16.39 -7.45 2.36
N VAL A 291 16.49 -8.34 1.37
CA VAL A 291 16.41 -7.99 -0.06
C VAL A 291 15.14 -7.22 -0.37
N GLY A 292 14.01 -7.55 0.23
CA GLY A 292 12.76 -6.87 -0.06
C GLY A 292 12.70 -5.44 0.48
N LYS A 293 13.40 -5.10 1.56
CA LYS A 293 13.56 -3.70 1.97
C LYS A 293 14.43 -2.92 1.00
N LEU A 294 15.56 -3.50 0.57
CA LEU A 294 16.41 -2.92 -0.47
C LEU A 294 15.62 -2.70 -1.77
N ALA A 295 14.91 -3.74 -2.22
CA ALA A 295 14.11 -3.71 -3.44
C ALA A 295 12.95 -2.72 -3.32
N LEU A 296 12.24 -2.68 -2.18
CA LEU A 296 11.16 -1.73 -1.94
C LEU A 296 11.67 -0.29 -1.95
N SER A 297 12.76 0.00 -1.23
CA SER A 297 13.41 1.32 -1.26
C SER A 297 13.85 1.70 -2.68
N GLY A 298 14.48 0.78 -3.41
CA GLY A 298 14.92 1.00 -4.79
C GLY A 298 13.77 1.24 -5.76
N GLU A 299 12.71 0.41 -5.71
CA GLU A 299 11.51 0.58 -6.52
C GLU A 299 10.83 1.91 -6.23
N THR A 300 10.59 2.23 -4.96
CA THR A 300 10.00 3.52 -4.56
C THR A 300 10.81 4.69 -5.11
N ILE A 301 12.12 4.73 -4.89
CA ILE A 301 12.97 5.81 -5.39
C ILE A 301 12.89 5.91 -6.92
N ALA A 302 12.98 4.78 -7.64
CA ALA A 302 12.94 4.77 -9.10
C ALA A 302 11.60 5.26 -9.67
N PHE A 303 10.49 4.73 -9.15
CA PHE A 303 9.15 5.11 -9.60
C PHE A 303 8.80 6.55 -9.21
N ASP A 304 9.20 7.01 -8.02
CA ASP A 304 8.92 8.37 -7.57
C ASP A 304 9.70 9.42 -8.36
N ILE A 305 10.97 9.16 -8.67
CA ILE A 305 11.75 10.00 -9.60
C ILE A 305 11.05 10.04 -10.96
N MET A 306 10.61 8.89 -11.49
CA MET A 306 9.88 8.86 -12.75
C MET A 306 8.58 9.68 -12.68
N PHE A 307 7.80 9.57 -11.60
CA PHE A 307 6.58 10.35 -11.41
C PHE A 307 6.86 11.85 -11.27
N ALA A 308 7.93 12.24 -10.58
CA ALA A 308 8.38 13.62 -10.48
C ALA A 308 8.78 14.18 -11.86
N VAL A 309 9.51 13.41 -12.66
CA VAL A 309 9.86 13.76 -14.05
C VAL A 309 8.59 13.90 -14.91
N GLN A 310 7.65 12.96 -14.81
CA GLN A 310 6.38 13.04 -15.51
C GLN A 310 5.59 14.30 -15.13
N HIS A 311 5.59 14.68 -13.85
CA HIS A 311 4.80 15.79 -13.33
C HIS A 311 5.42 17.16 -13.61
N TYR A 312 6.70 17.36 -13.31
CA TYR A 312 7.35 18.66 -13.40
C TYR A 312 7.96 18.95 -14.78
N ILE A 313 8.39 17.92 -15.50
CA ILE A 313 9.15 18.09 -16.75
C ILE A 313 8.28 17.75 -17.97
N LEU A 314 7.69 16.56 -18.01
CA LEU A 314 6.99 16.07 -19.21
C LEU A 314 5.57 16.63 -19.36
N PHE A 315 4.81 16.68 -18.26
CA PHE A 315 3.39 17.07 -18.26
C PHE A 315 3.10 18.21 -17.26
N PRO A 316 3.81 19.36 -17.33
CA PRO A 316 3.61 20.46 -16.41
C PRO A 316 2.19 21.03 -16.55
N HIS A 317 1.54 21.26 -15.41
CA HIS A 317 0.22 21.88 -15.38
C HIS A 317 0.32 23.34 -15.85
N LYS A 318 -0.36 23.66 -16.96
CA LYS A 318 -0.53 25.06 -17.38
C LYS A 318 -1.80 25.59 -16.71
N PRO A 319 -1.72 26.59 -15.81
CA PRO A 319 -2.91 27.20 -15.26
C PRO A 319 -3.78 27.77 -16.40
N PRO A 320 -5.12 27.74 -16.26
CA PRO A 320 -6.00 28.38 -17.24
C PRO A 320 -5.58 29.83 -17.40
N LEU A 321 -5.39 30.28 -18.64
CA LEU A 321 -5.14 31.70 -18.92
C LEU A 321 -6.28 32.51 -18.28
N PRO A 322 -6.00 33.60 -17.54
CA PRO A 322 -7.04 34.46 -17.04
C PRO A 322 -7.88 34.93 -18.21
N ILE A 323 -9.20 34.76 -18.13
CA ILE A 323 -10.15 35.28 -19.11
C ILE A 323 -9.96 36.79 -19.10
N SER A 324 -9.23 37.34 -20.08
CA SER A 324 -9.25 38.77 -20.34
C SER A 324 -10.70 39.14 -20.59
N ALA A 325 -11.26 39.92 -19.67
CA ALA A 325 -12.53 40.59 -19.85
C ALA A 325 -12.38 41.62 -20.97
N THR A 326 -12.42 41.15 -22.22
CA THR A 326 -12.58 42.02 -23.39
C THR A 326 -13.99 41.85 -23.89
N SER A 327 -14.92 42.49 -23.19
CA SER A 327 -16.21 42.89 -23.73
C SER A 327 -16.64 44.15 -22.99
N ALA A 328 -15.85 45.21 -23.17
CA ALA A 328 -16.26 46.56 -22.86
C ALA A 328 -16.30 47.35 -24.17
N VAL A 329 -17.46 47.96 -24.40
CA VAL A 329 -17.73 49.09 -25.30
C VAL A 329 -18.01 48.78 -26.78
N SER A 330 -19.30 48.73 -27.10
CA SER A 330 -19.89 49.75 -27.97
C SER A 330 -21.38 49.93 -27.66
N SER A 331 -21.68 51.03 -26.99
CA SER A 331 -23.01 51.63 -26.84
C SER A 331 -23.15 52.77 -27.85
N HIS A 332 -24.22 52.79 -28.66
CA HIS A 332 -25.13 53.94 -28.88
C HIS A 332 -26.11 53.77 -30.08
N PRO A 333 -27.20 54.57 -30.21
CA PRO A 333 -28.56 54.04 -30.34
C PRO A 333 -29.37 54.49 -31.58
N SER A 334 -30.64 54.02 -31.63
CA SER A 334 -31.82 54.61 -32.29
C SER A 334 -32.16 54.21 -33.74
N THR A 335 -33.36 53.63 -33.95
CA THR A 335 -34.52 54.24 -34.68
C THR A 335 -35.40 53.20 -35.43
N THR A 336 -36.64 53.04 -34.93
CA THR A 336 -37.96 52.72 -35.56
C THR A 336 -38.19 51.58 -36.60
N ALA A 337 -38.97 50.57 -36.15
CA ALA A 337 -40.27 50.07 -36.67
C ALA A 337 -40.38 49.39 -38.09
N PRO A 338 -41.51 48.73 -38.44
CA PRO A 338 -41.70 47.27 -38.29
C PRO A 338 -42.11 46.55 -39.60
N LEU A 339 -41.96 45.22 -39.67
CA LEU A 339 -42.73 44.41 -40.63
C LEU A 339 -43.19 43.09 -40.02
N GLU A 340 -44.48 42.87 -40.23
CA GLU A 340 -45.32 41.74 -39.84
C GLU A 340 -44.86 40.43 -40.49
N HIS A 341 -45.07 39.31 -39.79
CA HIS A 341 -45.73 38.16 -40.41
C HIS A 341 -46.39 37.28 -39.35
N GLU A 342 -47.71 37.11 -39.50
CA GLU A 342 -48.55 36.14 -38.82
C GLU A 342 -48.08 34.69 -39.03
N GLY A 343 -48.41 33.84 -38.05
CA GLY A 343 -49.12 32.61 -38.37
C GLY A 343 -48.65 31.31 -37.72
N LYS A 344 -49.52 30.79 -36.83
CA LYS A 344 -49.66 29.39 -36.36
C LYS A 344 -48.58 28.91 -35.38
N GLY A 345 -48.89 28.42 -34.18
CA GLY A 345 -50.09 27.74 -33.72
C GLY A 345 -49.74 26.28 -33.39
N GLY A 346 -49.62 25.98 -32.10
CA GLY A 346 -49.90 24.64 -31.58
C GLY A 346 -48.72 23.80 -31.06
N ARG A 347 -48.79 23.57 -29.73
CA ARG A 347 -48.66 22.28 -29.03
C ARG A 347 -47.30 21.95 -28.38
N GLU A 348 -47.31 22.08 -27.06
CA GLU A 348 -46.48 21.34 -26.11
C GLU A 348 -46.58 19.83 -26.33
N LYS A 349 -45.43 19.13 -26.26
CA LYS A 349 -45.30 17.80 -25.68
C LYS A 349 -43.87 17.60 -25.17
N GLU A 350 -43.79 17.17 -23.91
CA GLU A 350 -42.62 16.64 -23.21
C GLU A 350 -42.21 15.25 -23.74
N GLU A 351 -41.08 14.77 -23.20
CA GLU A 351 -40.49 13.41 -23.29
C GLU A 351 -39.71 13.12 -24.59
N GLU A 352 -38.53 12.51 -24.60
CA GLU A 352 -37.84 11.65 -23.62
C GLU A 352 -36.35 11.60 -23.98
N GLY A 353 -35.50 11.27 -23.00
CA GLY A 353 -34.04 11.26 -23.14
C GLY A 353 -33.50 10.05 -23.90
N GLU A 354 -32.59 10.30 -24.84
CA GLU A 354 -31.82 9.26 -25.52
C GLU A 354 -30.35 9.30 -25.04
N GLN A 355 -29.91 8.22 -24.39
CA GLN A 355 -28.51 7.95 -24.07
C GLN A 355 -27.75 7.54 -25.35
N PRO A 356 -26.54 8.06 -25.61
CA PRO A 356 -25.69 7.45 -26.62
C PRO A 356 -24.78 6.40 -25.96
N ALA A 357 -25.20 5.14 -26.03
CA ALA A 357 -24.26 4.02 -26.06
C ALA A 357 -23.80 3.86 -27.52
N ASP A 358 -22.67 4.48 -27.91
CA ASP A 358 -21.82 4.02 -29.04
C ASP A 358 -20.60 4.92 -29.33
N GLU A 359 -19.89 5.36 -28.28
CA GLU A 359 -18.58 6.04 -28.44
C GLU A 359 -17.41 5.16 -27.95
N PHE A 360 -17.50 3.84 -28.16
CA PHE A 360 -16.40 2.91 -27.83
C PHE A 360 -15.79 2.21 -29.06
N THR A 361 -16.30 2.48 -30.27
CA THR A 361 -15.90 1.75 -31.50
C THR A 361 -15.25 2.64 -32.58
N ARG A 362 -15.02 3.94 -32.34
CA ARG A 362 -14.49 4.86 -33.38
C ARG A 362 -13.03 5.31 -33.25
N LEU A 363 -12.24 4.79 -32.32
CA LEU A 363 -10.83 5.21 -32.15
C LEU A 363 -9.82 4.05 -32.28
N LEU A 364 -9.97 3.21 -33.30
CA LEU A 364 -8.87 2.37 -33.80
C LEU A 364 -8.41 2.92 -35.15
N PRO A 365 -7.14 3.37 -35.29
CA PRO A 365 -6.61 3.67 -36.61
C PRO A 365 -6.39 2.36 -37.38
N SER A 366 -7.04 2.27 -38.54
CA SER A 366 -6.81 1.23 -39.57
C SER A 366 -5.32 1.12 -39.89
N ARG A 367 -4.68 0.05 -39.44
CA ARG A 367 -3.29 -0.28 -39.80
C ARG A 367 -3.29 -0.82 -41.24
N ARG A 368 -2.97 0.06 -42.21
CA ARG A 368 -2.63 -0.32 -43.58
C ARG A 368 -1.48 -1.32 -43.58
N SER A 369 -1.68 -2.44 -44.26
CA SER A 369 -0.61 -3.36 -44.65
C SER A 369 0.30 -2.69 -45.68
N GLY A 370 1.61 -2.91 -45.57
CA GLY A 370 2.55 -2.57 -46.66
C GLY A 370 4.02 -2.71 -46.28
N GLY A 371 4.62 -3.84 -46.69
CA GLY A 371 5.93 -3.89 -47.35
C GLY A 371 7.22 -3.77 -46.54
N LEU A 372 8.06 -4.83 -46.66
CA LEU A 372 9.55 -4.89 -46.70
C LEU A 372 10.31 -3.63 -46.22
N PHE A 373 11.25 -3.71 -45.27
CA PHE A 373 12.58 -4.35 -45.36
C PHE A 373 13.22 -4.37 -43.96
#